data_AF-A0A954V2Q0-F1
#
_entry.id   AF-A0A954V2Q0-F1
#
_cell.length_a   1.000
_cell.length_b   1.000
_cell.length_c   1.000
_cell.angle_alpha   90.00
_cell.angle_beta   90.00
_cell.angle_gamma   90.00
#
_symmetry.space_group_name_H-M   'P 1'
#
loop_
_entity.id
_entity.type
_entity.pdbx_description
1 polymer ?
#
loop_
_entity_poly.entity_id
_entity_poly.type
_entity_poly.pdbx_seq_one_letter_code
_entity_poly.pdbx_strand_id
1 'polypeptide(L)'
;MTLTFPWSNRLKMEDLEAEWDATEFPQAEEGSGGGEFFDYIHKETGTNVFKAQHPEFELWSQGIHARSGVSCSDCHMPYEKIGATKVSSHWVRSPMLNINKACQTCHKIPEQEIKDRVDILQDRTRAMIDRAAVAMTDMFDAIIDVRKAGATDEQLAPIRTLQRKSMWRLDYIVSENSKGFHASQESARILAESMDYSRQAIALCYKLDLEKAPNGKAVTNVE
;
A
#
# COMPACT_ATOMS: atom_id res chain seq x y z
N MET A 1 -8.21 -17.60 10.29
CA MET A 1 -7.67 -17.92 8.95
C MET A 1 -6.28 -18.53 9.12
N THR A 2 -5.90 -19.50 8.29
CA THR A 2 -4.49 -19.91 8.13
C THR A 2 -3.72 -18.83 7.39
N LEU A 3 -2.38 -18.85 7.43
CA LEU A 3 -1.58 -17.99 6.56
C LEU A 3 -1.93 -18.27 5.09
N THR A 4 -2.34 -17.24 4.36
CA THR A 4 -2.78 -17.34 2.96
C THR A 4 -2.15 -16.19 2.18
N PHE A 5 -1.64 -16.50 0.99
CA PHE A 5 -1.24 -15.49 0.01
C PHE A 5 -2.34 -15.32 -1.04
N PRO A 6 -2.86 -14.11 -1.28
CA PRO A 6 -3.96 -13.85 -2.21
C PRO A 6 -3.48 -13.84 -3.68
N TRP A 7 -2.88 -14.94 -4.14
CA TRP A 7 -2.19 -15.03 -5.43
C TRP A 7 -2.91 -15.91 -6.47
N SER A 8 -4.12 -16.38 -6.15
CA SER A 8 -4.95 -17.20 -7.04
C SER A 8 -5.25 -16.48 -8.36
N ASN A 9 -5.35 -15.14 -8.31
CA ASN A 9 -5.62 -14.27 -9.46
C ASN A 9 -4.38 -13.68 -10.13
N ARG A 10 -3.15 -14.13 -9.78
CA ARG A 10 -1.81 -13.57 -10.14
C ARG A 10 -1.30 -12.57 -9.09
N LEU A 11 -0.33 -11.73 -9.45
CA LEU A 11 0.53 -10.98 -8.51
C LEU A 11 0.40 -9.44 -8.62
N LYS A 12 -0.56 -8.91 -9.39
CA LYS A 12 -0.77 -7.45 -9.38
C LYS A 12 -1.56 -7.06 -8.15
N MET A 13 -1.35 -5.84 -7.66
CA MET A 13 -2.07 -5.30 -6.50
C MET A 13 -3.59 -5.41 -6.66
N GLU A 14 -4.14 -5.23 -7.87
CA GLU A 14 -5.56 -5.39 -8.16
C GLU A 14 -6.02 -6.85 -8.20
N ASP A 15 -5.15 -7.79 -8.59
CA ASP A 15 -5.46 -9.22 -8.58
C ASP A 15 -5.64 -9.69 -7.12
N LEU A 16 -4.74 -9.23 -6.25
CA LEU A 16 -4.77 -9.46 -4.81
C LEU A 16 -6.00 -8.81 -4.17
N GLU A 17 -6.32 -7.57 -4.55
CA GLU A 17 -7.56 -6.89 -4.11
C GLU A 17 -8.80 -7.69 -4.49
N ALA A 18 -8.90 -8.13 -5.75
CA ALA A 18 -10.05 -8.86 -6.26
C ALA A 18 -10.23 -10.21 -5.55
N GLU A 19 -9.13 -10.89 -5.17
CA GLU A 19 -9.21 -12.12 -4.38
C GLU A 19 -9.76 -11.85 -2.97
N TRP A 20 -9.31 -10.78 -2.32
CA TRP A 20 -9.84 -10.37 -1.02
C TRP A 20 -11.30 -9.91 -1.06
N ASP A 21 -11.68 -9.13 -2.07
CA ASP A 21 -13.08 -8.75 -2.28
C ASP A 21 -13.98 -9.97 -2.52
N ALA A 22 -13.47 -11.04 -3.14
CA ALA A 22 -14.22 -12.28 -3.38
C ALA A 22 -14.14 -13.29 -2.21
N THR A 23 -13.35 -13.01 -1.17
CA THR A 23 -13.15 -13.93 -0.05
C THR A 23 -14.28 -13.80 0.96
N GLU A 24 -14.99 -14.88 1.21
CA GLU A 24 -16.02 -14.98 2.26
C GLU A 24 -15.67 -16.08 3.26
N PHE A 25 -15.92 -15.82 4.54
CA PHE A 25 -15.77 -16.81 5.60
C PHE A 25 -17.10 -17.50 5.88
N PRO A 26 -17.09 -18.84 6.07
CA PRO A 26 -18.27 -19.55 6.51
C PRO A 26 -18.67 -19.06 7.90
N GLN A 27 -19.98 -19.10 8.19
CA GLN A 27 -20.45 -18.86 9.54
C GLN A 27 -19.85 -19.90 10.49
N ALA A 28 -19.39 -19.48 11.67
CA ALA A 28 -18.95 -20.44 12.67
C ALA A 28 -20.15 -21.25 13.18
N GLU A 29 -19.89 -22.48 13.62
CA GLU A 29 -20.93 -23.40 14.13
C GLU A 29 -21.73 -22.80 15.31
N GLU A 30 -21.14 -21.86 16.04
CA GLU A 30 -21.76 -21.13 17.15
C GLU A 30 -22.69 -19.97 16.69
N GLY A 31 -22.88 -19.79 15.38
CA GLY A 31 -23.74 -18.74 14.80
C GLY A 31 -23.15 -17.32 14.90
N SER A 32 -21.89 -17.18 15.33
CA SER A 32 -21.16 -15.92 15.36
C SER A 32 -20.02 -15.92 14.33
N GLY A 33 -19.88 -14.81 13.58
CA GLY A 33 -18.86 -14.69 12.53
C GLY A 33 -19.27 -15.26 11.17
N GLY A 34 -18.42 -15.03 10.17
CA GLY A 34 -18.69 -15.28 8.74
C GLY A 34 -18.89 -13.97 7.96
N GLY A 35 -18.93 -14.06 6.62
CA GLY A 35 -19.14 -12.94 5.70
C GLY A 35 -17.88 -12.50 4.95
N GLU A 36 -18.00 -11.39 4.22
CA GLU A 36 -16.92 -10.81 3.41
C GLU A 36 -15.66 -10.55 4.25
N PHE A 37 -14.49 -10.83 3.68
CA PHE A 37 -13.22 -10.57 4.34
C PHE A 37 -12.98 -9.07 4.57
N PHE A 38 -12.36 -8.77 5.70
CA PHE A 38 -11.69 -7.52 6.01
C PHE A 38 -10.72 -7.77 7.17
N ASP A 39 -9.66 -6.99 7.25
CA ASP A 39 -8.69 -7.10 8.34
C ASP A 39 -9.18 -6.36 9.60
N TYR A 40 -9.72 -5.16 9.43
CA TYR A 40 -10.27 -4.37 10.53
C TYR A 40 -11.34 -3.38 10.05
N ILE A 41 -12.11 -2.87 11.01
CA ILE A 41 -13.04 -1.75 10.78
C ILE A 41 -12.30 -0.47 11.13
N HIS A 42 -12.17 0.43 10.15
CA HIS A 42 -11.58 1.75 10.37
C HIS A 42 -12.41 2.53 11.39
N LYS A 43 -11.84 2.78 12.58
CA LYS A 43 -12.57 3.25 13.76
C LYS A 43 -13.35 4.54 13.54
N GLU A 44 -12.79 5.49 12.78
CA GLU A 44 -13.39 6.82 12.64
C GLU A 44 -14.54 6.83 11.62
N THR A 45 -14.42 6.06 10.54
CA THR A 45 -15.36 6.09 9.41
C THR A 45 -16.34 4.91 9.40
N GLY A 46 -16.01 3.81 10.10
CA GLY A 46 -16.77 2.56 10.10
C GLY A 46 -16.55 1.71 8.85
N THR A 47 -15.52 2.00 8.05
CA THR A 47 -15.24 1.28 6.80
C THR A 47 -14.47 0.00 7.08
N ASN A 48 -14.95 -1.13 6.57
CA ASN A 48 -14.20 -2.39 6.58
C ASN A 48 -13.02 -2.27 5.59
N VAL A 49 -11.80 -2.60 5.99
CA VAL A 49 -10.58 -2.37 5.17
C VAL A 49 -9.63 -3.55 5.18
N PHE A 50 -8.80 -3.63 4.13
CA PHE A 50 -7.68 -4.57 4.05
C PHE A 50 -6.39 -3.96 4.60
N LYS A 51 -5.47 -4.81 5.04
CA LYS A 51 -4.11 -4.46 5.43
C LYS A 51 -3.14 -5.21 4.52
N ALA A 52 -2.27 -4.49 3.82
CA ALA A 52 -1.16 -5.08 3.10
C ALA A 52 0.01 -5.37 4.06
N GLN A 53 0.79 -6.42 3.81
CA GLN A 53 2.01 -6.71 4.56
C GLN A 53 3.13 -6.98 3.57
N HIS A 54 4.14 -6.11 3.59
CA HIS A 54 5.44 -6.27 2.92
C HIS A 54 5.38 -7.04 1.58
N PRO A 55 4.69 -6.48 0.55
CA PRO A 55 4.49 -7.15 -0.74
C PRO A 55 5.74 -7.01 -1.64
N GLU A 56 6.93 -7.29 -1.11
CA GLU A 56 8.18 -7.13 -1.85
C GLU A 56 8.20 -8.00 -3.10
N PHE A 57 7.77 -9.26 -2.99
CA PHE A 57 7.82 -10.21 -4.11
C PHE A 57 6.85 -9.79 -5.22
N GLU A 58 5.64 -9.45 -4.85
CA GLU A 58 4.58 -9.02 -5.76
C GLU A 58 4.97 -7.71 -6.46
N LEU A 59 5.42 -6.70 -5.72
CA LEU A 59 5.85 -5.43 -6.33
C LEU A 59 7.13 -5.59 -7.17
N TRP A 60 8.14 -6.35 -6.69
CA TRP A 60 9.35 -6.65 -7.47
C TRP A 60 9.01 -7.33 -8.80
N SER A 61 8.04 -8.25 -8.82
CA SER A 61 7.64 -8.95 -10.04
C SER A 61 7.09 -8.01 -11.13
N GLN A 62 6.65 -6.80 -10.77
CA GLN A 62 6.22 -5.74 -11.70
C GLN A 62 7.38 -4.86 -12.22
N GLY A 63 8.60 -5.09 -11.72
CA GLY A 63 9.79 -4.29 -11.97
C GLY A 63 10.58 -4.69 -13.21
N ILE A 64 11.45 -3.79 -13.69
CA ILE A 64 12.34 -4.09 -14.82
C ILE A 64 13.41 -5.12 -14.47
N HIS A 65 13.92 -5.08 -13.23
CA HIS A 65 14.92 -6.04 -12.76
C HIS A 65 14.37 -7.48 -12.79
N ALA A 66 13.16 -7.69 -12.27
CA ALA A 66 12.49 -8.99 -12.34
C ALA A 66 12.26 -9.45 -13.78
N ARG A 67 11.76 -8.56 -14.65
CA ARG A 67 11.59 -8.85 -16.09
C ARG A 67 12.89 -9.20 -16.81
N SER A 68 14.02 -8.70 -16.31
CA SER A 68 15.36 -9.02 -16.83
C SER A 68 16.00 -10.24 -16.15
N GLY A 69 15.29 -10.94 -15.28
CA GLY A 69 15.76 -12.15 -14.58
C GLY A 69 16.69 -11.87 -13.40
N VAL A 70 16.78 -10.63 -12.91
CA VAL A 70 17.57 -10.27 -11.72
C VAL A 70 16.80 -10.65 -10.48
N SER A 71 17.34 -11.57 -9.70
CA SER A 71 16.75 -12.12 -8.48
C SER A 71 17.05 -11.25 -7.25
N CYS A 72 16.35 -11.52 -6.14
CA CYS A 72 16.60 -10.84 -4.86
C CYS A 72 18.05 -10.99 -4.41
N SER A 73 18.64 -12.18 -4.59
CA SER A 73 19.99 -12.50 -4.13
C SER A 73 21.09 -11.79 -4.93
N ASP A 74 20.85 -11.45 -6.20
CA ASP A 74 21.82 -10.70 -7.00
C ASP A 74 22.16 -9.33 -6.38
N CYS A 75 21.17 -8.69 -5.74
CA CYS A 75 21.33 -7.40 -5.07
C CYS A 75 21.60 -7.53 -3.55
N HIS A 76 20.83 -8.38 -2.85
CA HIS A 76 20.84 -8.44 -1.39
C HIS A 76 21.79 -9.48 -0.80
N MET A 77 22.25 -10.43 -1.62
CA MET A 77 23.20 -11.47 -1.24
C MET A 77 24.35 -11.56 -2.26
N PRO A 78 25.00 -10.43 -2.61
CA PRO A 78 25.96 -10.42 -3.70
C PRO A 78 27.16 -11.31 -3.37
N TYR A 79 27.78 -11.85 -4.41
CA TYR A 79 28.94 -12.72 -4.23
C TYR A 79 30.15 -11.97 -3.68
N GLU A 80 30.87 -12.63 -2.78
CA GLU A 80 32.11 -12.17 -2.19
C GLU A 80 33.23 -13.17 -2.47
N LYS A 81 34.48 -12.67 -2.50
CA LYS A 81 35.67 -13.51 -2.61
C LYS A 81 36.33 -13.64 -1.24
N ILE A 82 36.51 -14.88 -0.79
CA ILE A 82 37.28 -15.21 0.41
C ILE A 82 38.40 -16.15 -0.05
N GLY A 83 39.61 -15.62 -0.17
CA GLY A 83 40.72 -16.32 -0.82
C GLY A 83 40.37 -16.67 -2.27
N ALA A 84 40.45 -17.96 -2.62
CA ALA A 84 40.11 -18.48 -3.95
C ALA A 84 38.61 -18.80 -4.12
N THR A 85 37.81 -18.74 -3.06
CA THR A 85 36.41 -19.19 -3.07
C THR A 85 35.45 -18.02 -3.30
N LYS A 86 34.43 -18.27 -4.12
CA LYS A 86 33.29 -17.38 -4.30
C LYS A 86 32.14 -17.85 -3.40
N VAL A 87 31.67 -16.98 -2.51
CA VAL A 87 30.58 -17.27 -1.56
C VAL A 87 29.49 -16.22 -1.67
N SER A 88 28.23 -16.58 -1.40
CA SER A 88 27.14 -15.59 -1.31
C SER A 88 27.19 -14.89 0.04
N SER A 89 27.09 -13.56 0.05
CA SER A 89 26.91 -12.82 1.29
C SER A 89 25.57 -13.21 1.93
N HIS A 90 25.58 -13.56 3.22
CA HIS A 90 24.37 -13.80 4.00
C HIS A 90 24.02 -12.61 4.91
N TRP A 91 24.77 -11.51 4.80
CA TRP A 91 24.44 -10.28 5.51
C TRP A 91 23.42 -9.47 4.70
N VAL A 92 22.18 -9.95 4.70
CA VAL A 92 21.05 -9.36 3.97
C VAL A 92 20.73 -7.99 4.55
N ARG A 93 20.90 -6.95 3.73
CA ARG A 93 20.65 -5.55 4.08
C ARG A 93 20.48 -4.71 2.82
N SER A 94 20.40 -3.39 2.99
CA SER A 94 20.34 -2.47 1.85
C SER A 94 21.52 -2.69 0.89
N PRO A 95 21.26 -2.93 -0.41
CA PRO A 95 22.30 -3.03 -1.44
C PRO A 95 23.13 -1.74 -1.57
N MET A 96 22.59 -0.61 -1.12
CA MET A 96 23.26 0.69 -1.11
C MET A 96 24.47 0.75 -0.17
N LEU A 97 24.63 -0.24 0.72
CA LEU A 97 25.82 -0.38 1.56
C LEU A 97 26.97 -1.12 0.85
N ASN A 98 26.74 -1.61 -0.38
CA ASN A 98 27.72 -2.33 -1.19
C ASN A 98 27.41 -2.23 -2.69
N ILE A 99 27.31 -1.01 -3.21
CA ILE A 99 26.88 -0.74 -4.60
C ILE A 99 27.80 -1.41 -5.62
N ASN A 100 29.10 -1.46 -5.34
CA ASN A 100 30.06 -2.12 -6.22
C ASN A 100 29.70 -3.59 -6.51
N LYS A 101 29.35 -4.37 -5.48
CA LYS A 101 29.01 -5.79 -5.65
C LYS A 101 27.55 -6.00 -6.05
N ALA A 102 26.64 -5.15 -5.61
CA ALA A 102 25.20 -5.31 -5.87
C ALA A 102 24.77 -4.76 -7.24
N CYS A 103 25.36 -3.67 -7.70
CA CYS A 103 24.88 -2.95 -8.89
C CYS A 103 25.90 -2.95 -10.03
N GLN A 104 27.20 -2.75 -9.74
CA GLN A 104 28.22 -2.56 -10.80
C GLN A 104 28.66 -3.86 -11.49
N THR A 105 28.16 -5.01 -11.05
CA THR A 105 28.20 -6.27 -11.82
C THR A 105 27.52 -6.10 -13.18
N CYS A 106 26.41 -5.35 -13.22
CA CYS A 106 25.61 -5.06 -14.42
C CYS A 106 25.76 -3.62 -14.92
N HIS A 107 25.78 -2.64 -14.01
CA HIS A 107 25.80 -1.21 -14.36
C HIS A 107 27.22 -0.65 -14.46
N LYS A 108 27.65 -0.29 -15.66
CA LYS A 108 29.00 0.27 -15.94
C LYS A 108 29.02 1.79 -15.84
N ILE A 109 28.54 2.31 -14.71
CA ILE A 109 28.52 3.75 -14.39
C ILE A 109 29.13 3.98 -12.99
N PRO A 110 29.55 5.22 -12.66
CA PRO A 110 30.10 5.53 -11.35
C PRO A 110 29.16 5.16 -10.20
N GLU A 111 29.74 4.69 -9.09
CA GLU A 111 28.99 4.29 -7.89
C GLU A 111 28.12 5.44 -7.34
N GLN A 112 28.68 6.65 -7.33
CA GLN A 112 27.95 7.85 -6.90
C GLN A 112 26.73 8.11 -7.78
N GLU A 113 26.83 7.91 -9.10
CA GLU A 113 25.69 8.11 -10.01
C GLU A 113 24.56 7.11 -9.73
N ILE A 114 24.91 5.84 -9.43
CA ILE A 114 23.91 4.83 -9.01
C ILE A 114 23.25 5.26 -7.71
N LYS A 115 24.04 5.72 -6.74
CA LYS A 115 23.53 6.21 -5.46
C LYS A 115 22.54 7.36 -5.65
N ASP A 116 22.93 8.39 -6.39
CA ASP A 116 22.09 9.56 -6.62
C ASP A 116 20.78 9.19 -7.33
N ARG A 117 20.84 8.26 -8.30
CA ARG A 117 19.63 7.76 -8.99
C ARG A 117 18.68 7.02 -8.05
N VAL A 118 19.21 6.19 -7.14
CA VAL A 118 18.39 5.48 -6.14
C VAL A 118 17.78 6.47 -5.14
N ASP A 119 18.57 7.41 -4.63
CA ASP A 119 18.10 8.43 -3.68
C ASP A 119 16.97 9.27 -4.31
N ILE A 120 17.16 9.78 -5.54
CA ILE A 120 16.13 10.54 -6.27
C ILE A 120 14.84 9.74 -6.44
N LEU A 121 14.94 8.45 -6.77
CA LEU A 121 13.79 7.57 -6.93
C LEU A 121 13.03 7.42 -5.61
N GLN A 122 13.74 7.08 -4.53
CA GLN A 122 13.13 6.86 -3.23
C GLN A 122 12.51 8.14 -2.67
N ASP A 123 13.15 9.29 -2.87
CA ASP A 123 12.62 10.61 -2.48
C ASP A 123 11.33 10.95 -3.23
N ARG A 124 11.29 10.68 -4.54
CA ARG A 124 10.06 10.87 -5.35
C ARG A 124 8.93 9.96 -4.86
N THR A 125 9.22 8.69 -4.60
CA THR A 125 8.22 7.76 -4.06
C THR A 125 7.72 8.21 -2.70
N ARG A 126 8.61 8.62 -1.79
CA ARG A 126 8.23 9.16 -0.47
C ARG A 126 7.33 10.38 -0.60
N ALA A 127 7.69 11.31 -1.48
CA ALA A 127 6.88 12.51 -1.72
C ALA A 127 5.51 12.20 -2.32
N MET A 128 5.35 11.09 -3.05
CA MET A 128 4.04 10.63 -3.52
C MET A 128 3.25 9.93 -2.40
N ILE A 129 3.90 9.12 -1.57
CA ILE A 129 3.29 8.53 -0.37
C ILE A 129 2.72 9.63 0.53
N ASP A 130 3.48 10.69 0.79
CA ASP A 130 3.04 11.79 1.66
C ASP A 130 1.81 12.49 1.09
N ARG A 131 1.77 12.71 -0.24
CA ARG A 131 0.61 13.31 -0.91
C ARG A 131 -0.63 12.41 -0.88
N ALA A 132 -0.44 11.10 -1.07
CA ALA A 132 -1.51 10.12 -0.96
C ALA A 132 -2.05 10.03 0.47
N ALA A 133 -1.18 10.05 1.47
CA ALA A 133 -1.57 10.09 2.87
C ALA A 133 -2.37 11.35 3.22
N VAL A 134 -1.95 12.54 2.75
CA VAL A 134 -2.72 13.78 2.93
C VAL A 134 -4.11 13.69 2.27
N ALA A 135 -4.18 13.22 1.02
CA ALA A 135 -5.47 13.05 0.34
C ALA A 135 -6.41 12.09 1.08
N MET A 136 -5.84 11.03 1.67
CA MET A 136 -6.58 10.05 2.46
C MET A 136 -7.06 10.59 3.79
N THR A 137 -6.25 11.38 4.50
CA THR A 137 -6.68 12.08 5.72
C THR A 137 -7.80 13.07 5.42
N ASP A 138 -7.67 13.89 4.36
CA ASP A 138 -8.73 14.79 3.90
C ASP A 138 -10.04 14.04 3.60
N MET A 139 -9.93 12.83 3.03
CA MET A 139 -11.07 11.97 2.76
C MET A 139 -11.71 11.47 4.07
N PHE A 140 -10.93 11.05 5.06
CA PHE A 140 -11.48 10.63 6.35
C PHE A 140 -12.27 11.76 7.00
N ASP A 141 -11.73 12.98 7.01
CA ASP A 141 -12.39 14.16 7.56
C ASP A 141 -13.74 14.42 6.86
N ALA A 142 -13.76 14.38 5.52
CA ALA A 142 -14.98 14.55 4.74
C ALA A 142 -16.05 13.48 5.05
N ILE A 143 -15.64 12.21 5.20
CA ILE A 143 -16.54 11.10 5.56
C ILE A 143 -17.11 11.30 6.98
N ILE A 144 -16.26 11.67 7.93
CA ILE A 144 -16.66 11.93 9.32
C ILE A 144 -17.67 13.08 9.38
N ASP A 145 -17.45 14.15 8.62
CA ASP A 145 -18.32 15.32 8.60
C ASP A 145 -19.70 15.01 8.04
N VAL A 146 -19.82 14.31 6.90
CA VAL A 146 -21.14 13.94 6.36
C VAL A 146 -21.85 12.93 7.25
N ARG A 147 -21.12 12.04 7.93
CA ARG A 147 -21.73 11.12 8.92
C ARG A 147 -22.30 11.90 10.10
N LYS A 148 -21.58 12.91 10.61
CA LYS A 148 -22.09 13.81 11.68
C LYS A 148 -23.29 14.64 11.21
N ALA A 149 -23.35 14.98 9.92
CA ALA A 149 -24.49 15.66 9.31
C ALA A 149 -25.69 14.73 9.01
N GLY A 150 -25.60 13.44 9.36
CA GLY A 150 -26.72 12.50 9.25
C GLY A 150 -26.78 11.70 7.95
N ALA A 151 -25.67 11.58 7.20
CA ALA A 151 -25.61 10.70 6.03
C ALA A 151 -25.99 9.26 6.41
N THR A 152 -26.87 8.64 5.63
CA THR A 152 -27.29 7.24 5.86
C THR A 152 -26.21 6.26 5.42
N ASP A 153 -26.31 5.00 5.88
CA ASP A 153 -25.37 3.96 5.46
C ASP A 153 -25.45 3.69 3.95
N GLU A 154 -26.63 3.83 3.32
CA GLU A 154 -26.78 3.70 1.86
C GLU A 154 -26.05 4.82 1.11
N GLN A 155 -26.08 6.05 1.64
CA GLN A 155 -25.35 7.18 1.06
C GLN A 155 -23.83 7.04 1.25
N LEU A 156 -23.41 6.47 2.39
CA LEU A 156 -22.00 6.24 2.72
C LEU A 156 -21.40 5.04 1.99
N ALA A 157 -22.20 4.04 1.59
CA ALA A 157 -21.72 2.82 0.94
C ALA A 157 -20.75 3.07 -0.23
N PRO A 158 -21.09 3.86 -1.28
CA PRO A 158 -20.16 4.11 -2.38
C PRO A 158 -18.90 4.88 -1.95
N ILE A 159 -19.00 5.72 -0.92
CA ILE A 159 -17.86 6.48 -0.37
C ILE A 159 -16.92 5.53 0.40
N ARG A 160 -17.47 4.60 1.19
CA ARG A 160 -16.71 3.58 1.92
C ARG A 160 -15.98 2.63 0.97
N THR A 161 -16.57 2.30 -0.17
CA THR A 161 -15.88 1.53 -1.23
C THR A 161 -14.65 2.26 -1.74
N LEU A 162 -14.76 3.56 -2.04
CA LEU A 162 -13.62 4.37 -2.47
C LEU A 162 -12.57 4.52 -1.36
N GLN A 163 -12.99 4.65 -0.11
CA GLN A 163 -12.08 4.62 1.04
C GLN A 163 -11.28 3.31 1.08
N ARG A 164 -11.95 2.15 1.07
CA ARG A 164 -11.28 0.84 1.11
C ARG A 164 -10.24 0.74 -0.01
N LYS A 165 -10.64 1.12 -1.24
CA LYS A 165 -9.73 1.14 -2.40
C LYS A 165 -8.53 2.04 -2.19
N SER A 166 -8.75 3.30 -1.80
CA SER A 166 -7.65 4.26 -1.60
C SER A 166 -6.65 3.80 -0.53
N MET A 167 -7.16 3.21 0.56
CA MET A 167 -6.36 2.67 1.66
C MET A 167 -5.53 1.48 1.22
N TRP A 168 -6.12 0.53 0.48
CA TRP A 168 -5.39 -0.62 -0.06
C TRP A 168 -4.19 -0.18 -0.92
N ARG A 169 -4.37 0.77 -1.85
CA ARG A 169 -3.27 1.27 -2.71
C ARG A 169 -2.14 1.91 -1.91
N LEU A 170 -2.47 2.82 -0.98
CA LEU A 170 -1.44 3.46 -0.17
C LEU A 170 -0.70 2.42 0.67
N ASP A 171 -1.46 1.56 1.34
CA ASP A 171 -0.93 0.58 2.26
C ASP A 171 0.00 -0.43 1.56
N TYR A 172 -0.35 -0.83 0.34
CA TYR A 172 0.46 -1.70 -0.50
C TYR A 172 1.86 -1.12 -0.76
N ILE A 173 1.97 0.19 -1.01
CA ILE A 173 3.25 0.84 -1.30
C ILE A 173 4.02 1.23 -0.04
N VAL A 174 3.34 1.66 1.04
CA VAL A 174 4.05 1.98 2.29
C VAL A 174 4.52 0.75 3.04
N SER A 175 3.85 -0.39 2.85
CA SER A 175 4.25 -1.65 3.46
C SER A 175 5.44 -2.30 2.73
N GLU A 176 5.71 -1.91 1.49
CA GLU A 176 6.87 -2.38 0.73
C GLU A 176 8.11 -1.52 1.00
N ASN A 177 9.21 -2.17 1.37
CA ASN A 177 10.34 -1.48 1.99
C ASN A 177 11.32 -0.80 1.01
N SER A 178 11.26 -1.11 -0.29
CA SER A 178 12.19 -0.56 -1.28
C SER A 178 11.95 0.91 -1.62
N LYS A 179 10.82 1.48 -1.17
CA LYS A 179 10.35 2.82 -1.52
C LYS A 179 10.26 2.99 -3.04
N GLY A 180 9.67 1.98 -3.69
CA GLY A 180 9.44 1.94 -5.12
C GLY A 180 10.68 1.60 -5.97
N PHE A 181 11.85 1.32 -5.39
CA PHE A 181 13.00 0.92 -6.19
C PHE A 181 12.72 -0.36 -7.00
N HIS A 182 12.02 -1.31 -6.40
CA HIS A 182 11.68 -2.57 -7.05
C HIS A 182 10.80 -2.39 -8.31
N ALA A 183 9.83 -1.47 -8.29
CA ALA A 183 8.98 -1.17 -9.44
C ALA A 183 8.44 0.28 -9.43
N SER A 184 9.30 1.26 -9.71
CA SER A 184 9.00 2.69 -9.49
C SER A 184 7.80 3.24 -10.25
N GLN A 185 7.64 2.88 -11.52
CA GLN A 185 6.48 3.32 -12.31
C GLN A 185 5.18 2.71 -11.79
N GLU A 186 5.23 1.45 -11.32
CA GLU A 186 4.08 0.78 -10.75
C GLU A 186 3.71 1.41 -9.40
N SER A 187 4.69 1.69 -8.54
CA SER A 187 4.47 2.43 -7.29
C SER A 187 3.84 3.80 -7.54
N ALA A 188 4.31 4.54 -8.56
CA ALA A 188 3.73 5.83 -8.93
C ALA A 188 2.27 5.71 -9.38
N ARG A 189 1.95 4.72 -10.21
CA ARG A 189 0.57 4.44 -10.67
C ARG A 189 -0.35 4.11 -9.50
N ILE A 190 0.05 3.20 -8.63
CA ILE A 190 -0.73 2.77 -7.46
C ILE A 190 -0.97 3.95 -6.50
N LEU A 191 0.05 4.77 -6.23
CA LEU A 191 -0.11 5.98 -5.39
C LEU A 191 -1.01 7.03 -6.06
N ALA A 192 -0.96 7.17 -7.39
CA ALA A 192 -1.86 8.04 -8.13
C ALA A 192 -3.33 7.60 -7.99
N GLU A 193 -3.61 6.30 -8.08
CA GLU A 193 -4.94 5.76 -7.84
C GLU A 193 -5.41 5.96 -6.39
N SER A 194 -4.51 5.80 -5.41
CA SER A 194 -4.84 6.10 -4.01
C SER A 194 -5.31 7.55 -3.84
N MET A 195 -4.57 8.50 -4.42
CA MET A 195 -4.93 9.91 -4.43
C MET A 195 -6.26 10.14 -5.15
N ASP A 196 -6.45 9.56 -6.32
CA ASP A 196 -7.65 9.74 -7.13
C ASP A 196 -8.90 9.22 -6.40
N TYR A 197 -8.88 7.98 -5.88
CA TYR A 197 -10.01 7.44 -5.12
C TYR A 197 -10.31 8.25 -3.86
N SER A 198 -9.29 8.77 -3.18
CA SER A 198 -9.50 9.66 -2.04
C SER A 198 -10.24 10.94 -2.45
N ARG A 199 -9.85 11.55 -3.58
CA ARG A 199 -10.50 12.76 -4.09
C ARG A 199 -11.90 12.49 -4.64
N GLN A 200 -12.14 11.35 -5.26
CA GLN A 200 -13.48 10.92 -5.67
C GLN A 200 -14.41 10.73 -4.46
N ALA A 201 -13.92 10.12 -3.37
CA ALA A 201 -14.68 9.94 -2.14
C ALA A 201 -15.07 11.30 -1.52
N ILE A 202 -14.13 12.24 -1.44
CA ILE A 202 -14.39 13.62 -1.00
C ILE A 202 -15.46 14.29 -1.88
N ALA A 203 -15.36 14.15 -3.20
CA ALA A 203 -16.33 14.73 -4.12
C ALA A 203 -17.74 14.13 -3.94
N LEU A 204 -17.84 12.83 -3.62
CA LEU A 204 -19.13 12.20 -3.27
C LEU A 204 -19.68 12.72 -1.94
N CYS A 205 -18.84 12.91 -0.91
CA CYS A 205 -19.25 13.55 0.34
C CYS A 205 -19.90 14.92 0.08
N TYR A 206 -19.27 15.77 -0.73
CA TYR A 206 -19.81 17.09 -1.04
C TYR A 206 -21.13 17.08 -1.84
N LYS A 207 -21.39 16.01 -2.60
CA LYS A 207 -22.66 15.86 -3.35
C LYS A 207 -23.84 15.48 -2.47
N LEU A 208 -23.62 15.04 -1.23
CA LEU A 208 -24.72 14.71 -0.33
C LEU A 208 -25.52 15.95 0.11
N ASP A 209 -24.97 17.16 -0.07
CA ASP A 209 -25.60 18.46 0.18
C ASP A 209 -26.32 18.53 1.55
N LEU A 210 -25.75 17.86 2.54
CA LEU A 210 -26.26 17.85 3.91
C LEU A 210 -25.88 19.17 4.56
N GLU A 211 -26.82 19.79 5.29
CA GLU A 211 -26.51 20.97 6.10
C GLU A 211 -25.34 20.63 7.03
N LYS A 212 -24.28 21.44 7.01
CA LYS A 212 -23.17 21.27 7.95
C LYS A 212 -23.76 21.26 9.35
N ALA A 213 -23.53 20.17 10.09
CA ALA A 213 -23.95 20.09 11.48
C ALA A 213 -23.47 21.37 12.20
N PRO A 214 -24.35 22.13 12.86
CA PRO A 214 -23.97 23.38 13.51
C PRO A 214 -22.82 23.08 14.48
N ASN A 215 -21.67 23.72 14.26
CA ASN A 215 -20.40 23.55 14.99
C ASN A 215 -20.61 23.08 16.45
N GLY A 216 -20.61 21.75 16.64
CA GLY A 216 -20.94 21.13 17.90
C GLY A 216 -19.68 20.91 18.71
N LYS A 217 -19.42 21.81 19.66
CA LYS A 217 -18.51 21.55 20.78
C LYS A 217 -18.79 20.16 21.37
N ALA A 218 -17.71 19.46 21.75
CA ALA A 218 -17.80 18.21 22.50
C ALA A 218 -18.76 18.36 23.68
N VAL A 219 -19.84 17.59 23.68
CA VAL A 219 -20.68 17.40 24.85
C VAL A 219 -20.10 16.22 25.60
N THR A 220 -19.27 16.49 26.60
CA THR A 220 -18.92 15.52 27.64
C THR A 220 -20.15 15.35 28.54
N ASN A 221 -20.89 14.26 28.38
CA ASN A 221 -21.79 13.82 29.43
C ASN A 221 -21.09 12.68 30.18
N VAL A 222 -20.56 13.06 31.34
CA VAL A 222 -20.27 12.15 32.45
C VAL A 222 -21.62 11.85 33.10
N GLU A 223 -21.98 10.57 33.13
CA GLU A 223 -22.70 9.93 34.25
C GLU A 223 -22.04 8.57 34.50
#